data_AF-A0A4Q1ERS7-F1
#
_entry.id   AF-A0A4Q1ERS7-F1
#
_cell.length_a   1.000
_cell.length_b   1.000
_cell.length_c   1.000
_cell.angle_alpha   90.00
_cell.angle_beta   90.00
_cell.angle_gamma   90.00
#
_symmetry.space_group_name_H-M   'P 1'
#
loop_
_entity.id
_entity.type
_entity.pdbx_description
1 polymer ?
#
loop_
_entity_poly.entity_id
_entity_poly.type
_entity_poly.pdbx_seq_one_letter_code
_entity_poly.pdbx_strand_id
1 'polypeptide(L)'
;MNCQSTIYTYLILYNIQYYYCRIFSMANRMLRLPNIVITTAIGNVFRNDAIDAIRKNGNCIDLYKSTFKKLVIMSFPIYLFLFIVSPYLFVVVFGEKWYEAGLFARILSVLLLVEFIATPLNVLFNIRERQKILMRLQFLNAVMGGFMIF
;
A
#
# COMPACT_ATOMS: atom_id res chain seq x y z
N MET A 1 9.90 16.18 -45.95
CA MET A 1 8.65 15.47 -45.61
C MET A 1 8.53 15.02 -44.13
N ASN A 2 9.48 15.30 -43.20
CA ASN A 2 9.52 14.56 -41.92
C ASN A 2 9.37 15.36 -40.60
N CYS A 3 9.17 16.68 -40.61
CA CYS A 3 9.09 17.42 -39.33
C CYS A 3 7.70 17.33 -38.68
N GLN A 4 6.62 17.49 -39.45
CA GLN A 4 5.24 17.35 -38.95
C GLN A 4 4.94 15.93 -38.49
N SER A 5 5.32 14.89 -39.26
CA SER A 5 5.10 13.50 -38.85
C SER A 5 5.83 13.16 -37.55
N THR A 6 7.07 13.65 -37.37
CA THR A 6 7.83 13.45 -36.12
C THR A 6 7.14 14.12 -34.93
N ILE A 7 6.63 15.35 -35.08
CA ILE A 7 5.89 16.05 -34.01
C ILE A 7 4.61 15.30 -33.61
N TYR A 8 3.84 14.80 -34.59
CA TYR A 8 2.64 14.00 -34.30
C TYR A 8 2.98 12.70 -33.57
N THR A 9 4.05 12.01 -33.95
CA THR A 9 4.50 10.79 -33.26
C THR A 9 4.87 11.09 -31.80
N TYR A 10 5.62 12.18 -31.54
CA TYR A 10 5.93 12.59 -30.16
C TYR A 10 4.67 12.97 -29.35
N LEU A 11 3.72 13.67 -29.95
CA LEU A 11 2.47 14.07 -29.27
C LEU A 11 1.61 12.85 -28.91
N ILE A 12 1.53 11.86 -29.80
CA ILE A 12 0.82 10.60 -29.58
C ILE A 12 1.49 9.80 -28.46
N LEU A 13 2.81 9.64 -28.49
CA LEU A 13 3.57 8.94 -27.46
C LEU A 13 3.40 9.61 -26.08
N TYR A 14 3.45 10.93 -26.04
CA TYR A 14 3.21 11.70 -24.82
C TYR A 14 1.80 11.42 -24.28
N ASN A 15 0.75 11.60 -25.10
CA ASN A 15 -0.64 11.42 -24.66
C ASN A 15 -0.91 10.00 -24.12
N ILE A 16 -0.34 8.98 -24.77
CA ILE A 16 -0.40 7.59 -24.34
C ILE A 16 0.28 7.40 -22.97
N GLN A 17 1.45 7.99 -22.75
CA GLN A 17 2.16 7.95 -21.46
C GLN A 17 1.32 8.55 -20.32
N TYR A 18 0.67 9.72 -20.54
CA TYR A 18 -0.20 10.36 -19.53
C TYR A 18 -1.44 9.53 -19.22
N TYR A 19 -2.00 8.86 -20.23
CA TYR A 19 -3.16 7.99 -20.07
C TYR A 19 -2.89 6.85 -19.08
N TYR A 20 -1.79 6.10 -19.28
CA TYR A 20 -1.43 4.99 -18.38
C TYR A 20 -1.08 5.45 -16.97
N CYS A 21 -0.30 6.53 -16.84
CA CYS A 21 0.07 7.09 -15.54
C CYS A 21 -1.17 7.53 -14.75
N ARG A 22 -2.12 8.19 -15.41
CA ARG A 22 -3.38 8.64 -14.79
C ARG A 22 -4.21 7.46 -14.30
N ILE A 23 -4.38 6.44 -15.13
CA ILE A 23 -5.19 5.26 -14.80
C ILE A 23 -4.57 4.47 -13.66
N PHE A 24 -3.25 4.24 -13.70
CA PHE A 24 -2.52 3.60 -12.62
C PHE A 24 -2.63 4.38 -11.31
N SER A 25 -2.40 5.70 -11.34
CA SER A 25 -2.47 6.55 -10.14
C SER A 25 -3.86 6.53 -9.49
N MET A 26 -4.92 6.52 -10.30
CA MET A 26 -6.30 6.40 -9.82
C MET A 26 -6.53 5.05 -9.15
N ALA A 27 -6.25 3.94 -9.85
CA ALA A 27 -6.40 2.58 -9.32
C ALA A 27 -5.60 2.39 -8.02
N ASN A 28 -4.37 2.90 -7.99
CA ASN A 28 -3.50 2.84 -6.83
C ASN A 28 -4.09 3.59 -5.62
N ARG A 29 -4.57 4.83 -5.79
CA ARG A 29 -5.19 5.59 -4.70
C ARG A 29 -6.43 4.90 -4.15
N MET A 30 -7.29 4.42 -5.05
CA MET A 30 -8.54 3.77 -4.70
C MET A 30 -8.36 2.50 -3.86
N LEU A 31 -7.36 1.69 -4.20
CA LEU A 31 -7.09 0.46 -3.46
C LEU A 31 -6.27 0.72 -2.20
N ARG A 32 -5.29 1.64 -2.27
CA ARG A 32 -4.37 1.88 -1.15
C ARG A 32 -5.03 2.59 0.02
N LEU A 33 -5.94 3.54 -0.21
CA LEU A 33 -6.58 4.28 0.87
C LEU A 33 -7.28 3.36 1.89
N PRO A 34 -8.22 2.48 1.49
CA PRO A 34 -8.85 1.56 2.43
C PRO A 34 -7.84 0.55 3.00
N ASN A 35 -6.89 0.10 2.18
CA ASN A 35 -5.84 -0.82 2.62
C ASN A 35 -5.03 -0.26 3.79
N ILE A 36 -4.59 1.00 3.71
CA ILE A 36 -3.83 1.67 4.76
C ILE A 36 -4.64 1.76 6.04
N VAL A 37 -5.93 2.10 5.97
CA VAL A 37 -6.79 2.21 7.16
C VAL A 37 -6.88 0.86 7.89
N ILE A 38 -7.17 -0.21 7.17
CA ILE A 38 -7.30 -1.55 7.74
C ILE A 38 -5.97 -2.03 8.31
N THR A 39 -4.89 -1.88 7.54
CA THR A 39 -3.55 -2.34 7.93
C THR A 39 -3.03 -1.57 9.15
N THR A 40 -3.30 -0.27 9.24
CA THR A 40 -2.89 0.56 10.39
C THR A 40 -3.64 0.17 11.66
N ALA A 41 -4.94 -0.09 11.57
CA ALA A 41 -5.72 -0.55 12.72
C ALA A 41 -5.18 -1.88 13.28
N ILE A 42 -4.91 -2.85 12.40
CA ILE A 42 -4.32 -4.14 12.78
C ILE A 42 -2.92 -3.96 13.36
N GLY A 43 -2.09 -3.11 12.74
CA GLY A 43 -0.75 -2.81 13.22
C GLY A 43 -0.75 -2.20 14.63
N ASN A 44 -1.71 -1.34 14.96
CA ASN A 44 -1.85 -0.74 16.28
C ASN A 44 -2.24 -1.75 17.36
N VAL A 45 -3.18 -2.67 17.06
CA VAL A 45 -3.57 -3.73 17.99
C VAL A 45 -2.39 -4.68 18.23
N PHE A 46 -1.73 -5.12 17.16
CA PHE A 46 -0.54 -5.97 17.25
C PHE A 46 0.59 -5.31 18.05
N ARG A 47 0.78 -3.98 17.90
CA ARG A 47 1.75 -3.21 18.68
C ARG A 47 1.47 -3.29 20.18
N ASN A 48 0.21 -3.08 20.58
CA ASN A 48 -0.20 -3.09 21.98
C ASN A 48 0.00 -4.50 22.58
N ASP A 49 -0.46 -5.53 21.87
CA ASP A 49 -0.30 -6.92 22.30
C ASP A 49 1.18 -7.31 22.44
N ALA A 50 2.04 -6.83 21.53
CA ALA A 50 3.47 -7.07 21.58
C ALA A 50 4.15 -6.40 22.79
N ILE A 51 3.77 -5.17 23.14
CA ILE A 51 4.31 -4.47 24.32
C ILE A 51 3.93 -5.23 25.60
N ASP A 52 2.68 -5.68 25.71
CA ASP A 52 2.20 -6.44 26.86
C ASP A 52 2.89 -7.81 26.99
N ALA A 53 3.10 -8.50 25.86
CA ALA A 53 3.80 -9.78 25.83
C ALA A 53 5.30 -9.65 26.18
N ILE A 54 5.99 -8.61 25.70
CA ILE A 54 7.37 -8.29 26.14
C ILE A 54 7.40 -8.04 27.64
N ARG A 55 6.45 -7.26 28.18
CA ARG A 55 6.43 -6.90 29.60
C ARG A 55 6.18 -8.12 30.51
N LYS A 56 5.33 -9.05 30.10
CA LYS A 56 4.98 -10.24 30.90
C LYS A 56 5.97 -11.39 30.75
N ASN A 57 6.34 -11.72 29.52
CA ASN A 57 7.07 -12.97 29.22
C ASN A 57 8.50 -12.73 28.71
N GLY A 58 8.93 -11.46 28.52
CA GLY A 58 10.24 -11.12 27.97
C GLY A 58 10.44 -11.50 26.49
N ASN A 59 9.43 -12.11 25.85
CA ASN A 59 9.48 -12.60 24.47
C ASN A 59 8.14 -12.35 23.74
N CYS A 60 8.24 -12.14 22.42
CA CYS A 60 7.11 -11.90 21.52
C CYS A 60 7.05 -12.86 20.32
N ILE A 61 7.97 -13.82 20.22
CA ILE A 61 8.09 -14.70 19.06
C ILE A 61 6.82 -15.54 18.83
N ASP A 62 6.20 -16.03 19.90
CA ASP A 62 5.00 -16.88 19.78
C ASP A 62 3.76 -16.06 19.38
N LEU A 63 3.63 -14.85 19.94
CA LEU A 63 2.59 -13.90 19.55
C LEU A 63 2.75 -13.47 18.09
N TYR A 64 3.99 -13.23 17.66
CA TYR A 64 4.33 -12.90 16.27
C TYR A 64 3.90 -14.01 15.31
N LYS A 65 4.29 -15.26 15.57
CA LYS A 65 3.94 -16.40 14.71
C LYS A 65 2.43 -16.63 14.64
N SER A 66 1.75 -16.55 15.78
CA SER A 66 0.29 -16.70 15.87
C SER A 66 -0.43 -15.61 15.07
N THR A 67 0.00 -14.36 15.23
CA THR A 67 -0.62 -13.21 14.55
C THR A 67 -0.33 -13.24 13.06
N PHE A 68 0.91 -13.50 12.64
CA PHE A 68 1.27 -13.66 11.23
C PHE A 68 0.42 -14.73 10.55
N LYS A 69 0.27 -15.90 11.17
CA LYS A 69 -0.55 -16.99 10.63
C LYS A 69 -2.02 -16.56 10.47
N LYS A 70 -2.58 -15.86 11.46
CA LYS A 70 -3.94 -15.32 11.38
C LYS A 70 -4.08 -14.29 10.26
N LEU A 71 -3.12 -13.38 10.12
CA LEU A 71 -3.13 -12.36 9.09
C LEU A 71 -3.09 -12.98 7.70
N VAL A 72 -2.21 -13.96 7.45
CA VAL A 72 -2.12 -14.65 6.17
C VAL A 72 -3.41 -15.40 5.85
N ILE A 73 -3.97 -16.14 6.81
CA ILE A 73 -5.21 -16.90 6.60
C ILE A 73 -6.40 -15.99 6.32
N MET A 74 -6.47 -14.82 6.97
CA MET A 74 -7.57 -13.87 6.78
C MET A 74 -7.40 -13.05 5.50
N SER A 75 -6.18 -12.60 5.20
CA SER A 75 -5.91 -11.71 4.05
C SER A 75 -5.96 -12.47 2.74
N PHE A 76 -5.41 -13.68 2.68
CA PHE A 76 -5.32 -14.47 1.45
C PHE A 76 -6.66 -14.61 0.70
N PRO A 77 -7.78 -15.05 1.32
CA PRO A 77 -9.06 -15.15 0.61
C PRO A 77 -9.60 -13.80 0.17
N ILE A 78 -9.39 -12.74 0.96
CA ILE A 78 -9.87 -11.38 0.64
C ILE A 78 -9.15 -10.82 -0.59
N TYR A 79 -7.82 -10.89 -0.63
CA TYR A 79 -7.04 -10.38 -1.77
C TYR A 79 -7.14 -11.30 -2.99
N LEU A 80 -7.36 -12.60 -2.81
CA LEU A 80 -7.62 -13.52 -3.92
C LEU A 80 -8.98 -13.22 -4.58
N PHE A 81 -10.02 -12.98 -3.77
CA PHE A 81 -11.31 -12.53 -4.29
C PHE A 81 -11.17 -11.19 -5.02
N LEU A 82 -10.43 -10.24 -4.42
CA LEU A 82 -10.15 -8.96 -5.06
C LEU A 82 -9.39 -9.13 -6.40
N PHE A 83 -8.44 -10.06 -6.48
CA PHE A 83 -7.68 -10.34 -7.71
C PHE A 83 -8.55 -10.84 -8.87
N ILE A 84 -9.58 -11.63 -8.57
CA ILE A 84 -10.49 -12.18 -9.59
C ILE A 84 -11.53 -11.12 -10.00
N VAL A 85 -12.06 -10.38 -9.02
CA VAL A 85 -13.19 -9.45 -9.22
C VAL A 85 -12.72 -8.05 -9.66
N SER A 86 -11.46 -7.67 -9.45
CA SER A 86 -10.96 -6.32 -9.75
C SER A 86 -11.27 -5.79 -11.16
N PRO A 87 -11.07 -6.52 -12.29
CA PRO A 87 -11.38 -5.97 -13.62
C PRO A 87 -12.86 -5.59 -13.76
N TYR A 88 -13.76 -6.42 -13.22
CA TYR A 88 -15.20 -6.18 -13.26
C TYR A 88 -15.63 -5.08 -12.29
N LEU A 89 -15.04 -5.04 -11.09
CA LEU A 89 -15.33 -4.04 -10.07
C LEU A 89 -15.10 -2.62 -10.60
N PHE A 90 -13.97 -2.40 -11.28
CA PHE A 90 -13.64 -1.09 -11.84
C PHE A 90 -14.56 -0.70 -13.00
N VAL A 91 -14.99 -1.66 -13.83
CA VAL A 91 -15.95 -1.41 -14.91
C VAL A 91 -17.33 -1.04 -14.34
N VAL A 92 -17.80 -1.74 -13.31
CA VAL A 92 -19.12 -1.46 -12.70
C VAL A 92 -19.15 -0.10 -12.01
N VAL A 93 -18.07 0.30 -11.33
CA VAL A 93 -18.04 1.56 -10.57
C VAL A 93 -17.72 2.77 -11.46
N PHE A 94 -16.85 2.64 -12.47
CA PHE A 94 -16.36 3.77 -13.27
C PHE A 94 -16.73 3.73 -14.75
N GLY A 95 -17.28 2.61 -15.25
CA GLY A 95 -17.63 2.39 -16.65
C GLY A 95 -16.57 1.64 -17.45
N GLU A 96 -16.92 1.24 -18.67
CA GLU A 96 -16.11 0.34 -19.53
C GLU A 96 -14.70 0.83 -19.84
N LYS A 97 -14.49 2.16 -19.90
CA LYS A 97 -13.17 2.77 -20.17
C LYS A 97 -12.13 2.47 -19.08
N TRP A 98 -12.57 1.98 -17.92
CA TRP A 98 -11.71 1.68 -16.77
C TRP A 98 -11.33 0.19 -16.66
N TYR A 99 -11.67 -0.63 -17.66
CA TYR A 99 -11.25 -2.03 -17.69
C TYR A 99 -9.71 -2.17 -17.57
N GLU A 100 -8.95 -1.34 -18.28
CA GLU A 100 -7.49 -1.27 -18.18
C GLU A 100 -7.02 -0.93 -16.75
N ALA A 101 -7.75 -0.05 -16.05
CA ALA A 101 -7.49 0.26 -14.64
C ALA A 101 -7.67 -0.96 -13.74
N GLY A 102 -8.70 -1.76 -14.03
CA GLY A 102 -9.01 -3.00 -13.34
C GLY A 102 -7.95 -4.10 -13.56
N LEU A 103 -7.27 -4.10 -14.72
CA LEU A 103 -6.11 -4.96 -14.97
C LEU A 103 -4.90 -4.53 -14.13
N PHE A 104 -4.61 -3.23 -14.03
CA PHE A 104 -3.58 -2.74 -13.11
C PHE A 104 -3.92 -3.03 -11.65
N ALA A 105 -5.18 -2.88 -11.27
CA ALA A 105 -5.70 -3.21 -9.94
C ALA A 105 -5.46 -4.69 -9.57
N ARG A 106 -5.52 -5.60 -10.56
CA ARG A 106 -5.23 -7.01 -10.37
C ARG A 106 -3.78 -7.27 -10.00
N ILE A 107 -2.83 -6.59 -10.64
CA ILE A 107 -1.40 -6.70 -10.29
C ILE A 107 -1.15 -6.05 -8.92
N LEU A 108 -1.79 -4.90 -8.68
CA LEU A 108 -1.70 -4.19 -7.40
C LEU A 108 -2.25 -5.00 -6.23
N SER A 109 -3.28 -5.84 -6.42
CA SER A 109 -3.83 -6.64 -5.30
C SER A 109 -2.82 -7.63 -4.73
N VAL A 110 -1.95 -8.20 -5.58
CA VAL A 110 -0.84 -9.06 -5.14
C VAL A 110 0.18 -8.26 -4.34
N LEU A 111 0.52 -7.05 -4.81
CA LEU A 111 1.41 -6.15 -4.08
C LEU A 111 0.81 -5.74 -2.72
N LEU A 112 -0.50 -5.44 -2.68
CA LEU A 112 -1.20 -5.03 -1.47
C LEU A 112 -1.30 -6.16 -0.44
N LEU A 113 -1.45 -7.42 -0.87
CA LEU A 113 -1.36 -8.59 0.03
C LEU A 113 -0.01 -8.60 0.76
N VAL A 114 1.09 -8.43 0.03
CA VAL A 114 2.44 -8.40 0.60
C VAL A 114 2.61 -7.20 1.53
N GLU A 115 2.14 -6.02 1.12
CA GLU A 115 2.19 -4.79 1.93
C GLU A 115 1.40 -4.93 3.24
N PHE A 116 0.21 -5.55 3.17
CA PHE A 116 -0.64 -5.82 4.33
C PHE A 116 0.04 -6.72 5.35
N ILE A 117 0.78 -7.73 4.90
CA ILE A 117 1.54 -8.63 5.77
C ILE A 117 2.81 -7.95 6.31
N ALA A 118 3.52 -7.19 5.48
CA ALA A 118 4.80 -6.56 5.83
C ALA A 118 4.64 -5.42 6.85
N THR A 119 3.54 -4.67 6.81
CA THR A 119 3.32 -3.52 7.69
C THR A 119 3.30 -3.87 9.19
N PRO A 120 2.51 -4.84 9.70
CA PRO A 120 2.53 -5.24 11.10
C PRO A 120 3.85 -5.91 11.49
N LEU A 121 4.56 -6.53 10.55
CA LEU A 121 5.91 -7.06 10.75
C LEU A 121 6.91 -5.95 11.07
N ASN A 122 6.85 -4.85 10.33
CA ASN A 122 7.70 -3.67 10.56
C ASN A 122 7.46 -3.04 11.94
N VAL A 123 6.24 -3.14 12.49
CA VAL A 123 5.95 -2.67 13.86
C VAL A 123 6.83 -3.39 14.88
N LEU A 124 7.05 -4.71 14.75
CA LEU A 124 7.88 -5.46 15.69
C LEU A 124 9.36 -5.03 15.63
N PHE A 125 9.89 -4.81 14.43
CA PHE A 125 11.23 -4.26 14.22
C PHE A 125 11.37 -2.87 14.85
N ASN A 126 10.34 -2.03 14.69
CA ASN A 126 10.31 -0.70 15.26
C ASN A 126 10.33 -0.71 16.81
N ILE A 127 9.56 -1.61 17.44
CA ILE A 127 9.57 -1.81 18.90
C ILE A 127 10.96 -2.28 19.36
N ARG A 128 11.56 -3.24 18.65
CA ARG A 128 12.82 -3.88 19.06
C ARG A 128 14.05 -3.01 18.85
N GLU A 129 14.10 -2.24 17.75
CA GLU A 129 15.34 -1.53 17.40
C GLU A 129 15.42 -0.07 17.86
N ARG A 130 14.38 0.78 17.75
CA ARG A 130 14.66 2.23 17.79
C ARG A 130 13.48 3.18 18.09
N GLN A 131 12.90 3.14 19.29
CA GLN A 131 12.09 4.30 19.76
C GLN A 131 12.86 5.65 19.61
N LYS A 132 14.20 5.64 19.73
CA LYS A 132 15.05 6.83 19.56
C LYS A 132 15.26 7.30 18.10
N ILE A 133 15.18 6.43 17.08
CA ILE A 133 15.33 6.87 15.68
C ILE A 133 14.02 7.42 15.14
N LEU A 134 12.86 6.82 15.47
CA LEU A 134 11.60 7.40 15.02
C LEU A 134 11.38 8.79 15.61
N MET A 135 11.75 9.01 16.87
CA MET A 135 11.72 10.37 17.44
C MET A 135 12.60 11.34 16.63
N ARG A 136 13.81 10.93 16.23
CA ARG A 136 14.69 11.78 15.40
C ARG A 136 14.13 12.02 14.00
N LEU A 137 13.56 10.99 13.36
CA LEU A 137 13.04 11.08 12.00
C LEU A 137 11.74 11.89 11.92
N GLN A 138 10.83 11.70 12.89
CA GLN A 138 9.60 12.49 13.01
C GLN A 138 9.92 13.96 13.30
N PHE A 139 10.90 14.21 14.18
CA PHE A 139 11.37 15.57 14.43
C PHE A 139 11.95 16.21 13.16
N LEU A 140 12.77 15.48 12.39
CA LEU A 140 13.35 15.98 11.15
C LEU A 140 12.29 16.26 10.07
N ASN A 141 11.31 15.38 9.91
CA ASN A 141 10.20 15.58 8.97
C ASN A 141 9.32 16.77 9.36
N ALA A 142 9.07 16.99 10.66
CA ALA A 142 8.31 18.15 11.12
C ALA A 142 9.05 19.47 10.86
N VAL A 143 10.37 19.49 11.08
CA VAL A 143 11.22 20.65 10.77
C VAL A 143 11.25 20.94 9.28
N MET A 144 11.45 19.92 8.43
CA MET A 144 11.44 20.06 6.97
C MET A 144 10.07 20.52 6.44
N GLY A 145 8.98 19.98 6.99
CA GLY A 145 7.62 20.39 6.63
C GLY A 145 7.31 21.82 7.04
N GLY A 146 7.76 22.26 8.22
CA GLY A 146 7.63 23.66 8.66
C GLY A 146 8.43 24.63 7.80
N PHE A 147 9.61 24.22 7.33
CA PHE A 147 10.44 25.01 6.42
C PHE A 147 9.88 25.13 4.99
N MET A 148 8.95 24.25 4.60
CA MET A 148 8.31 24.27 3.28
C MET A 148 7.08 25.19 3.21
N ILE A 149 6.59 25.63 4.37
CA ILE A 149 5.35 26.43 4.53
C ILE A 149 5.68 27.93 4.72
N PHE A 150 6.93 28.28 5.01
CA PHE A 150 7.47 29.64 5.03
C PHE A 150 8.33 29.90 3.80
#